data_AF-A0A4R6SEF5-F1
#
_entry.id   AF-A0A4R6SEF5-F1
#
_cell.length_a   1.000
_cell.length_b   1.000
_cell.length_c   1.000
_cell.angle_alpha   90.00
_cell.angle_beta   90.00
_cell.angle_gamma   90.00
#
_symmetry.space_group_name_H-M   'P 1'
#
loop_
_entity.id
_entity.type
_entity.pdbx_description
1 polymer ?
#
loop_
_entity_poly.entity_id
_entity_poly.type
_entity_poly.pdbx_seq_one_letter_code
_entity_poly.pdbx_strand_id
1 'polypeptide(L)'
;MSDGFATHLPGLRSAGQRVHAVTGELRASVAKAPTEDGVSVGHDGLDRELRAFGTRGRAAARGFADESASIGDRLHAVAEHYERVDSDVAAALTKVYPGG
;
A
#
# COMPACT_ATOMS: atom_id res chain seq x y z
N MET A 1 2.92 -25.80 18.91
CA MET A 1 3.11 -24.33 18.81
C MET A 1 2.82 -23.94 17.36
N SER A 2 2.02 -22.87 17.14
CA SER A 2 1.83 -22.14 15.87
C SER A 2 0.53 -22.27 15.02
N ASP A 3 -0.64 -22.59 15.59
CA ASP A 3 -1.91 -22.49 14.82
C ASP A 3 -2.38 -21.04 14.57
N GLY A 4 -2.03 -20.11 15.46
CA GLY A 4 -2.46 -18.72 15.35
C GLY A 4 -1.86 -17.98 14.15
N PHE A 5 -0.63 -18.28 13.77
CA PHE A 5 0.12 -17.45 12.82
C PHE A 5 -0.11 -17.82 11.36
N ALA A 6 -0.24 -19.12 11.04
CA ALA A 6 -0.72 -19.56 9.72
C ALA A 6 -2.10 -18.97 9.38
N THR A 7 -2.92 -18.74 10.41
CA THR A 7 -4.24 -18.10 10.28
C THR A 7 -4.16 -16.63 9.85
N HIS A 8 -3.09 -15.91 10.19
CA HIS A 8 -2.97 -14.47 9.92
C HIS A 8 -2.24 -14.14 8.60
N LEU A 9 -1.46 -15.07 8.06
CA LEU A 9 -0.71 -14.93 6.80
C LEU A 9 -1.60 -14.54 5.60
N PRO A 10 -2.74 -15.21 5.35
CA PRO A 10 -3.67 -14.79 4.30
C PRO A 10 -4.24 -13.38 4.56
N GLY A 11 -4.45 -13.02 5.83
CA GLY A 11 -4.93 -11.71 6.24
C GLY A 11 -3.94 -10.58 5.93
N LEU A 12 -2.65 -10.80 6.20
CA LEU A 12 -1.58 -9.84 5.90
C LEU A 12 -1.42 -9.62 4.38
N ARG A 13 -1.47 -10.70 3.60
CA ARG A 13 -1.46 -10.60 2.13
C ARG A 13 -2.65 -9.86 1.58
N SER A 14 -3.85 -10.21 2.04
CA SER A 14 -5.09 -9.55 1.64
C SER A 14 -5.08 -8.06 2.03
N ALA A 15 -4.53 -7.72 3.20
CA ALA A 15 -4.33 -6.34 3.60
C ALA A 15 -3.37 -5.60 2.66
N GLY A 16 -2.18 -6.16 2.37
CA GLY A 16 -1.23 -5.57 1.43
C GLY A 16 -1.81 -5.36 0.03
N GLN A 17 -2.51 -6.37 -0.51
CA GLN A 17 -3.19 -6.27 -1.81
C GLN A 17 -4.26 -5.18 -1.84
N ARG A 18 -5.09 -5.07 -0.80
CA ARG A 18 -6.10 -4.01 -0.69
C ARG A 18 -5.47 -2.63 -0.62
N VAL A 19 -4.40 -2.47 0.13
CA VAL A 19 -3.66 -1.20 0.22
C VAL A 19 -3.10 -0.82 -1.15
N HIS A 20 -2.51 -1.76 -1.90
CA HIS A 20 -2.04 -1.49 -3.26
C HIS A 20 -3.18 -1.12 -4.23
N ALA A 21 -4.33 -1.80 -4.14
CA ALA A 21 -5.49 -1.52 -4.99
C ALA A 21 -5.99 -0.08 -4.76
N VAL A 22 -6.23 0.29 -3.50
CA VAL A 22 -6.65 1.65 -3.12
C VAL A 22 -5.60 2.69 -3.52
N THR A 23 -4.31 2.37 -3.37
CA THR A 23 -3.22 3.25 -3.80
C THR A 23 -3.23 3.45 -5.32
N GLY A 24 -3.48 2.39 -6.10
CA GLY A 24 -3.62 2.45 -7.55
C GLY A 24 -4.79 3.33 -7.98
N GLU A 25 -5.95 3.16 -7.35
CA GLU A 25 -7.15 3.99 -7.57
C GLU A 25 -6.87 5.47 -7.24
N LEU A 26 -6.18 5.74 -6.14
CA LEU A 26 -5.81 7.10 -5.76
C LEU A 26 -4.86 7.73 -6.79
N ARG A 27 -3.82 7.01 -7.23
CA ARG A 27 -2.92 7.49 -8.29
C ARG A 27 -3.67 7.79 -9.58
N ALA A 28 -4.61 6.93 -9.97
CA ALA A 28 -5.45 7.14 -11.15
C ALA A 28 -6.36 8.36 -11.00
N SER A 29 -6.95 8.57 -9.82
CA SER A 29 -7.77 9.74 -9.50
C SER A 29 -6.97 11.04 -9.57
N VAL A 30 -5.76 11.05 -8.98
CA VAL A 30 -4.84 12.19 -9.04
C VAL A 30 -4.39 12.49 -10.46
N ALA A 31 -4.15 11.46 -11.29
CA ALA A 31 -3.79 11.64 -12.69
C ALA A 31 -4.92 12.21 -13.56
N LYS A 32 -6.19 11.94 -13.18
CA LYS A 32 -7.38 12.48 -13.85
C LYS A 32 -7.76 13.88 -13.38
N ALA A 33 -7.17 14.36 -12.28
CA ALA A 33 -7.49 15.66 -11.72
C ALA A 33 -7.05 16.78 -12.69
N PRO A 34 -7.90 17.79 -12.96
CA PRO A 34 -7.63 18.82 -13.95
C PRO A 34 -6.33 19.59 -13.63
N THR A 35 -5.43 19.63 -14.60
CA THR A 35 -4.15 20.33 -14.54
C THR A 35 -4.36 21.78 -14.95
N GLU A 36 -4.67 22.64 -13.98
CA GLU A 36 -4.47 24.10 -14.00
C GLU A 36 -5.26 24.97 -15.02
N ASP A 37 -5.73 24.43 -16.14
CA ASP A 37 -6.45 25.18 -17.19
C ASP A 37 -7.98 25.01 -17.13
N GLY A 38 -8.48 24.07 -16.33
CA GLY A 38 -9.91 23.69 -16.32
C GLY A 38 -10.78 24.39 -15.27
N VAL A 39 -10.20 25.18 -14.37
CA VAL A 39 -10.92 25.83 -13.27
C VAL A 39 -10.63 27.32 -13.31
N SER A 40 -11.47 28.07 -14.03
CA SER A 40 -11.52 29.53 -13.96
C SER A 40 -12.91 29.94 -13.51
N VAL A 41 -12.96 30.84 -12.54
CA VAL A 41 -14.19 31.51 -12.10
C VAL A 41 -14.20 32.98 -12.54
N GLY A 42 -13.34 33.35 -13.50
CA GLY A 42 -13.28 34.70 -14.07
C GLY A 42 -12.70 35.75 -13.13
N HIS A 43 -11.96 35.33 -12.11
CA HIS A 43 -11.37 36.23 -11.13
C HIS A 43 -9.91 35.87 -10.87
N ASP A 44 -8.98 36.62 -11.46
CA ASP A 44 -7.56 36.25 -11.57
C ASP A 44 -6.89 35.90 -10.23
N GLY A 45 -7.24 36.60 -9.14
CA GLY A 45 -6.75 36.32 -7.80
C GLY A 45 -7.24 34.98 -7.27
N LEU A 46 -8.54 34.70 -7.43
CA LEU A 46 -9.16 33.45 -7.00
C LEU A 46 -8.71 32.27 -7.88
N ASP A 47 -8.56 32.48 -9.18
CA ASP A 47 -8.03 31.47 -10.12
C ASP A 47 -6.59 31.10 -9.79
N ARG A 48 -5.78 32.05 -9.29
CA ARG A 48 -4.42 31.76 -8.80
C ARG A 48 -4.45 30.92 -7.52
N GLU A 49 -5.33 31.25 -6.57
CA GLU A 49 -5.48 30.49 -5.32
C GLU A 49 -6.00 29.07 -5.56
N LEU A 50 -6.98 28.91 -6.44
CA LEU A 50 -7.53 27.60 -6.83
C LEU A 50 -6.47 26.71 -7.49
N ARG A 51 -5.64 27.28 -8.37
CA ARG A 51 -4.49 26.56 -8.95
C ARG A 51 -3.48 26.14 -7.89
N ALA A 52 -3.11 27.04 -6.98
CA ALA A 52 -2.19 26.73 -5.89
C ALA A 52 -2.75 25.65 -4.95
N PHE A 53 -4.05 25.71 -4.64
CA PHE A 53 -4.74 24.69 -3.85
C PHE A 53 -4.74 23.33 -4.56
N GLY A 54 -5.09 23.29 -5.85
CA GLY A 54 -5.07 22.07 -6.66
C GLY A 54 -3.67 21.43 -6.72
N THR A 55 -2.62 22.24 -6.87
CA THR A 55 -1.22 21.75 -6.87
C THR A 55 -0.80 21.20 -5.52
N ARG A 56 -1.16 21.85 -4.40
CA ARG A 56 -0.92 21.31 -3.05
C ARG A 56 -1.70 20.01 -2.82
N GLY A 57 -2.96 19.95 -3.22
CA GLY A 57 -3.81 18.77 -3.09
C GLY A 57 -3.25 17.57 -3.86
N ARG A 58 -2.77 17.77 -5.09
CA ARG A 58 -2.09 16.73 -5.88
C ARG A 58 -0.80 16.25 -5.21
N ALA A 59 0.01 17.17 -4.68
CA ALA A 59 1.23 16.80 -3.98
C ALA A 59 0.96 15.96 -2.73
N ALA A 60 -0.03 16.36 -1.93
CA ALA A 60 -0.47 15.62 -0.75
C ALA A 60 -1.00 14.22 -1.12
N ALA A 61 -1.83 14.13 -2.15
CA ALA A 61 -2.38 12.85 -2.60
C ALA A 61 -1.30 11.90 -3.14
N ARG A 62 -0.28 12.42 -3.83
CA ARG A 62 0.91 11.63 -4.22
C ARG A 62 1.68 11.12 -3.01
N GLY A 63 1.96 11.99 -2.04
CA GLY A 63 2.64 11.60 -0.81
C GLY A 63 1.91 10.49 -0.05
N PHE A 64 0.59 10.62 0.10
CA PHE A 64 -0.24 9.59 0.73
C PHE A 64 -0.24 8.27 -0.05
N ALA A 65 -0.27 8.33 -1.39
CA ALA A 65 -0.20 7.14 -2.23
C ALA A 65 1.16 6.41 -2.07
N ASP A 66 2.26 7.15 -1.97
CA ASP A 66 3.59 6.56 -1.80
C ASP A 66 3.76 5.94 -0.40
N GLU A 67 3.24 6.59 0.64
CA GLU A 67 3.23 6.03 1.99
C GLU A 67 2.36 4.76 2.07
N SER A 68 1.18 4.80 1.45
CA SER A 68 0.30 3.63 1.35
C SER A 68 0.96 2.47 0.61
N ALA A 69 1.63 2.73 -0.52
CA ALA A 69 2.40 1.71 -1.23
C ALA A 69 3.47 1.08 -0.32
N SER A 70 4.22 1.90 0.44
CA SER A 70 5.24 1.41 1.37
C SER A 70 4.66 0.52 2.47
N ILE A 71 3.46 0.83 2.98
CA ILE A 71 2.75 -0.03 3.93
C ILE A 71 2.38 -1.36 3.29
N GLY A 72 1.88 -1.34 2.05
CA GLY A 72 1.58 -2.55 1.26
C GLY A 72 2.81 -3.46 1.11
N ASP A 73 3.94 -2.88 0.71
CA ASP A 73 5.21 -3.60 0.54
C ASP A 73 5.68 -4.23 1.85
N ARG A 74 5.60 -3.49 2.96
CA ARG A 74 5.97 -4.00 4.30
C ARG A 74 5.07 -5.16 4.73
N LEU A 75 3.77 -5.09 4.49
CA LEU A 75 2.84 -6.19 4.80
C LEU A 75 3.19 -7.45 4.00
N HIS A 76 3.58 -7.29 2.72
CA HIS A 76 4.02 -8.41 1.89
C HIS A 76 5.34 -9.01 2.39
N ALA A 77 6.34 -8.17 2.69
CA ALA A 77 7.63 -8.61 3.20
C ALA A 77 7.52 -9.35 4.53
N VAL A 78 6.63 -8.90 5.42
CA VAL A 78 6.34 -9.59 6.68
C VAL A 78 5.74 -10.98 6.41
N ALA A 79 4.78 -11.09 5.47
CA ALA A 79 4.22 -12.38 5.08
C ALA A 79 5.28 -13.33 4.51
N GLU A 80 6.14 -12.88 3.59
CA GLU A 80 7.23 -13.68 3.03
C GLU A 80 8.24 -14.14 4.10
N HIS A 81 8.59 -13.25 5.04
CA HIS A 81 9.49 -13.59 6.13
C HIS A 81 8.91 -14.73 6.99
N TYR A 82 7.61 -14.67 7.29
CA TYR A 82 6.96 -15.71 8.07
C TYR A 82 6.94 -17.06 7.36
N GLU A 83 6.67 -17.11 6.05
CA GLU A 83 6.73 -18.37 5.30
C GLU A 83 8.11 -19.00 5.31
N ARG A 84 9.16 -18.17 5.24
CA ARG A 84 10.54 -18.66 5.33
C ARG A 84 10.81 -19.28 6.70
N VAL A 85 10.42 -18.59 7.78
CA VAL A 85 10.57 -19.10 9.14
C VAL A 85 9.79 -20.41 9.32
N ASP A 86 8.57 -20.49 8.82
CA ASP A 86 7.76 -21.72 8.91
C ASP A 86 8.40 -22.88 8.16
N SER A 87 8.92 -22.63 6.94
CA SER A 87 9.64 -23.63 6.16
C SER A 87 10.93 -24.09 6.84
N ASP A 88 11.71 -23.17 7.42
CA ASP A 88 12.95 -23.47 8.14
C ASP A 88 12.67 -24.29 9.40
N VAL A 89 11.60 -23.97 10.14
CA VAL A 89 11.16 -24.72 11.32
C VAL A 89 10.70 -26.11 10.93
N ALA A 90 9.88 -26.26 9.89
CA ALA A 90 9.44 -27.57 9.40
C ALA A 90 10.63 -28.44 8.98
N ALA A 91 11.58 -27.87 8.22
CA ALA A 91 12.80 -28.58 7.81
C ALA A 91 13.69 -28.98 9.01
N ALA A 92 13.78 -28.12 10.04
CA ALA A 92 14.50 -28.44 11.27
C ALA A 92 13.82 -29.58 12.04
N LEU A 93 12.49 -29.56 12.16
CA LEU A 93 11.73 -30.62 12.83
C LEU A 93 11.88 -31.97 12.13
N THR A 94 11.84 -32.02 10.79
CA THR A 94 12.08 -33.26 10.03
C THR A 94 13.49 -33.82 10.25
N LYS A 95 14.51 -32.96 10.44
CA LYS A 95 15.87 -33.41 10.75
C LYS A 95 15.99 -33.98 12.16
N VAL A 96 15.27 -33.41 13.13
CA VAL A 96 15.32 -33.84 14.54
C VAL A 96 14.45 -35.07 14.79
N TYR A 97 13.33 -35.22 14.07
CA TYR A 97 12.41 -36.36 14.14
C TYR A 97 12.20 -36.99 12.75
N PRO A 98 13.15 -37.80 12.26
CA PRO A 98 13.12 -38.35 10.91
C PRO A 98 12.14 -39.54 10.71
N GLY A 99 11.33 -39.88 11.71
CA GLY A 99 10.29 -40.90 11.62
C GLY A 99 9.15 -40.59 12.56
N GLY A 100 7.92 -40.55 12.02
CA GLY A 100 6.73 -40.85 12.80
C GLY A 100 6.65 -42.33 13.11
#